data_AF-A0A3E4V056-F1
#
_entry.id   AF-A0A3E4V056-F1
#
_cell.length_a   1.000
_cell.length_b   1.000
_cell.length_c   1.000
_cell.angle_alpha   90.00
_cell.angle_beta   90.00
_cell.angle_gamma   90.00
#
_symmetry.space_group_name_H-M   'P 1'
#
loop_
_entity.id
_entity.type
_entity.pdbx_description
1 polymer ?
#
loop_
_entity_poly.entity_id
_entity_poly.type
_entity_poly.pdbx_seq_one_letter_code
_entity_poly.pdbx_strand_id
1 'polypeptide(L)'
;MEETKKKSKNAIIGIVFTIIVIASVSVCTWYFQVKKPHDEAVNGFNTATETLEVKNAELDSVIADTQSLMDETNKPYDENTMSELKVSIADAENAKRTVPELPSKTSDIISATKMLKEPIDYSSFIDAIKEKQSALENSILQMRQITAPTESFVIQRIADVEGISGVQAVTEDHDPNGNLNKAGGYTACIYFSSSLINQDEVFGNDIVEKGTDCGGCIEVYPTIEEAEKRNTYLSAFDGAGMLDSGSHNILGSIVIRTSRTLTATQQSELTQKISEKLLELQ
;
A
#
# COMPACT_ATOMS: atom_id res chain seq x y z
N MET A 1 34.45 85.64 -42.27
CA MET A 1 35.00 84.37 -41.72
C MET A 1 34.20 83.83 -40.53
N GLU A 2 33.43 84.68 -39.83
CA GLU A 2 32.68 84.31 -38.62
C GLU A 2 31.30 83.67 -38.90
N GLU A 3 30.57 84.13 -39.92
CA GLU A 3 29.28 83.55 -40.33
C GLU A 3 29.37 82.11 -40.87
N THR A 4 30.42 81.79 -41.64
CA THR A 4 30.65 80.45 -42.19
C THR A 4 30.99 79.43 -41.09
N LYS A 5 31.67 79.85 -40.02
CA LYS A 5 31.94 79.04 -38.82
C LYS A 5 30.68 78.75 -37.99
N LYS A 6 29.74 79.71 -37.91
CA LYS A 6 28.46 79.57 -37.21
C LYS A 6 27.50 78.63 -37.96
N LYS A 7 27.47 78.72 -39.29
CA LYS A 7 26.66 77.83 -40.16
C LYS A 7 27.16 76.37 -40.10
N SER A 8 28.47 76.14 -40.06
CA SER A 8 29.02 74.77 -39.93
C SER A 8 28.81 74.17 -38.53
N LYS A 9 28.93 74.97 -37.45
CA LYS A 9 28.60 74.53 -36.08
C LYS A 9 27.13 74.09 -35.95
N ASN A 10 26.19 74.86 -36.50
CA ASN A 10 24.77 74.51 -36.47
C ASN A 10 24.45 73.27 -37.33
N ALA A 11 25.16 73.08 -38.45
CA ALA A 11 25.05 71.87 -39.26
C ALA A 11 25.60 70.63 -38.53
N ILE A 12 26.73 70.76 -37.83
CA ILE A 12 27.31 69.67 -37.01
C ILE A 12 26.38 69.31 -35.83
N ILE A 13 25.82 70.30 -35.14
CA ILE A 13 24.84 70.09 -34.06
C ILE A 13 23.59 69.39 -34.60
N GLY A 14 23.08 69.80 -35.78
CA GLY A 14 21.97 69.13 -36.44
C GLY A 14 22.27 67.66 -36.76
N ILE A 15 23.45 67.35 -37.31
CA ILE A 15 23.87 65.97 -37.62
C ILE A 15 23.98 65.11 -36.35
N VAL A 16 24.58 65.64 -35.28
CA VAL A 16 24.70 64.94 -33.98
C VAL A 16 23.32 64.67 -33.38
N PHE A 17 22.41 65.64 -33.45
CA PHE A 17 21.04 65.47 -32.97
C PHE A 17 20.30 64.37 -33.75
N THR A 18 20.45 64.33 -35.09
CA THR A 18 19.85 63.29 -35.93
C THR A 18 20.42 61.89 -35.61
N ILE A 19 21.72 61.77 -35.33
CA ILE A 19 22.34 60.49 -34.93
C ILE A 19 21.79 60.02 -33.57
N ILE A 20 21.64 60.93 -32.60
CA ILE A 20 21.06 60.62 -31.29
C ILE A 20 19.59 60.18 -31.44
N VAL A 21 18.81 60.87 -32.27
CA VAL A 21 17.42 60.50 -32.55
C VAL A 21 17.35 59.12 -33.20
N ILE A 22 18.19 58.81 -34.19
CA ILE A 22 18.24 57.49 -34.82
C ILE A 22 18.62 56.41 -33.79
N ALA A 23 19.66 56.63 -32.99
CA ALA A 23 20.07 55.70 -31.94
C ALA A 23 18.96 55.45 -30.91
N SER A 24 18.26 56.51 -30.48
CA SER A 24 17.14 56.39 -29.55
C SER A 24 15.94 55.66 -30.16
N VAL A 25 15.63 55.88 -31.44
CA VAL A 25 14.61 55.10 -32.16
C VAL A 25 15.02 53.64 -32.26
N SER A 26 16.27 53.33 -32.60
CA SER A 26 16.80 51.95 -32.67
C SER A 26 16.74 51.21 -31.34
N VAL A 27 17.06 51.89 -30.23
CA VAL A 27 16.93 51.32 -28.87
C VAL A 27 15.45 51.06 -28.54
N CYS A 28 14.57 52.00 -28.85
CA CYS A 28 13.13 51.83 -28.66
C CYS A 28 12.57 50.67 -29.49
N THR A 29 12.93 50.54 -30.78
CA THR A 29 12.48 49.41 -31.60
C THR A 29 13.03 48.08 -31.09
N TRP A 30 14.30 48.00 -30.70
CA TRP A 30 14.84 46.78 -30.09
C TRP A 30 14.10 46.41 -28.80
N TYR A 31 13.85 47.40 -27.93
CA TYR A 31 13.14 47.15 -26.67
C TYR A 31 11.72 46.61 -26.90
N PHE A 32 10.93 47.26 -27.76
CA PHE A 32 9.53 46.87 -27.98
C PHE A 32 9.35 45.65 -28.88
N GLN A 33 10.26 45.40 -29.84
CA GLN A 33 10.14 44.29 -30.79
C GLN A 33 10.90 43.03 -30.36
N VAL A 34 11.94 43.16 -29.53
CA VAL A 34 12.81 42.03 -29.16
C VAL A 34 12.79 41.78 -27.65
N LYS A 35 13.19 42.76 -26.83
CA LYS A 35 13.37 42.54 -25.39
C LYS A 35 12.06 42.28 -24.66
N LYS A 36 11.08 43.17 -24.78
CA LYS A 36 9.80 43.05 -24.07
C LYS A 36 9.05 41.75 -24.41
N PRO A 37 8.88 41.35 -25.69
CA PRO A 37 8.24 40.07 -26.02
C PRO A 37 9.01 38.84 -25.52
N HIS A 38 10.35 38.91 -25.50
CA HIS A 38 11.18 37.84 -24.94
C HIS A 38 11.00 37.73 -23.43
N ASP A 39 11.10 38.84 -22.70
CA ASP A 39 10.88 38.88 -21.24
C ASP A 39 9.47 38.37 -20.89
N GLU A 40 8.43 38.73 -21.66
CA GLU A 40 7.06 38.22 -21.49
C GLU A 40 6.95 36.71 -21.75
N ALA A 41 7.63 36.18 -22.78
CA ALA A 41 7.67 34.76 -23.06
C ALA A 41 8.37 33.96 -21.94
N VAL A 42 9.50 34.49 -21.42
CA VAL A 42 10.21 33.89 -20.28
C VAL A 42 9.33 33.87 -19.03
N ASN A 43 8.65 34.97 -18.71
CA ASN A 43 7.72 35.01 -17.57
C ASN A 43 6.57 34.01 -17.73
N GLY A 44 6.02 33.89 -18.93
CA GLY A 44 4.97 32.92 -19.26
C GLY A 44 5.44 31.47 -19.13
N PHE A 45 6.68 31.19 -19.53
CA PHE A 45 7.33 29.89 -19.34
C PHE A 45 7.50 29.58 -17.85
N ASN A 46 8.10 30.48 -17.08
CA ASN A 46 8.33 30.28 -15.63
C ASN A 46 7.02 30.04 -14.88
N THR A 47 5.96 30.80 -15.18
CA THR A 47 4.64 30.60 -14.57
C THR A 47 4.06 29.21 -14.90
N ALA A 48 4.23 28.75 -16.15
CA ALA A 48 3.77 27.42 -16.55
C ALA A 48 4.59 26.31 -15.89
N THR A 49 5.91 26.52 -15.74
CA THR A 49 6.81 25.63 -14.99
C THR A 49 6.39 25.53 -13.53
N GLU A 50 6.19 26.64 -12.82
CA GLU A 50 5.73 26.63 -11.43
C GLU A 50 4.39 25.89 -11.28
N THR A 51 3.47 26.08 -12.22
CA THR A 51 2.17 25.37 -12.22
C THR A 51 2.35 23.86 -12.37
N LEU A 52 3.21 23.42 -13.29
CA LEU A 52 3.55 22.01 -13.48
C LEU A 52 4.27 21.43 -12.25
N GLU A 53 5.22 22.16 -11.68
CA GLU A 53 5.97 21.73 -10.50
C GLU A 53 5.06 21.52 -9.29
N VAL A 54 4.06 22.40 -9.08
CA VAL A 54 3.05 22.20 -8.04
C VAL A 54 2.27 20.89 -8.27
N LYS A 55 1.90 20.57 -9.51
CA LYS A 55 1.21 19.32 -9.85
C LYS A 55 2.08 18.07 -9.69
N ASN A 56 3.36 18.15 -10.06
CA ASN A 56 4.30 17.07 -9.79
C ASN A 56 4.51 16.89 -8.28
N ALA A 57 4.61 17.99 -7.52
CA ALA A 57 4.77 17.94 -6.06
C ALA A 57 3.55 17.33 -5.34
N GLU A 58 2.33 17.59 -5.82
CA GLU A 58 1.11 16.90 -5.33
C GLU A 58 1.25 15.37 -5.47
N LEU A 59 1.71 14.89 -6.64
CA LEU A 59 1.90 13.47 -6.90
C LEU A 59 3.07 12.88 -6.08
N ASP A 60 4.19 13.61 -6.00
CA ASP A 60 5.36 13.21 -5.22
C ASP A 60 5.04 13.09 -3.72
N SER A 61 4.19 13.97 -3.19
CA SER A 61 3.72 13.88 -1.80
C SER A 61 2.95 12.57 -1.56
N VAL A 62 2.04 12.20 -2.47
CA VAL A 62 1.27 10.95 -2.36
C VAL A 62 2.19 9.73 -2.43
N ILE A 63 3.18 9.75 -3.33
CA ILE A 63 4.18 8.67 -3.43
C ILE A 63 5.03 8.61 -2.15
N ALA A 64 5.45 9.74 -1.60
CA ALA A 64 6.25 9.79 -0.39
C ALA A 64 5.52 9.19 0.83
N ASP A 65 4.21 9.43 0.96
CA ASP A 65 3.39 8.91 2.06
C ASP A 65 3.39 7.36 2.11
N THR A 66 3.55 6.70 0.96
CA THR A 66 3.58 5.23 0.87
C THR A 66 4.87 4.60 1.41
N GLN A 67 5.97 5.35 1.52
CA GLN A 67 7.30 4.81 1.83
C GLN A 67 7.35 4.12 3.19
N SER A 68 6.59 4.63 4.16
CA SER A 68 6.52 4.06 5.51
C SER A 68 5.95 2.63 5.56
N LEU A 69 5.11 2.28 4.59
CA LEU A 69 4.48 0.95 4.49
C LEU A 69 5.40 -0.07 3.82
N MET A 70 6.36 0.38 3.03
CA MET A 70 7.25 -0.47 2.23
C MET A 70 8.47 -1.00 3.02
N ASP A 71 8.48 -0.81 4.34
CA ASP A 71 9.47 -1.39 5.25
C ASP A 71 9.42 -2.93 5.21
N GLU A 72 10.58 -3.59 5.17
CA GLU A 72 10.69 -5.06 5.12
C GLU A 72 10.07 -5.76 6.34
N THR A 73 9.92 -5.06 7.46
CA THR A 73 9.25 -5.57 8.67
C THR A 73 7.73 -5.65 8.53
N ASN A 74 7.14 -4.91 7.58
CA ASN A 74 5.70 -4.91 7.32
C ASN A 74 5.33 -6.03 6.33
N LYS A 75 5.42 -7.29 6.77
CA LYS A 75 4.99 -8.41 5.92
C LYS A 75 3.46 -8.41 5.74
N PRO A 76 2.94 -8.28 4.50
CA PRO A 76 1.50 -8.34 4.24
C PRO A 76 0.99 -9.79 4.27
N TYR A 77 -0.31 -9.96 4.53
CA TYR A 77 -1.02 -11.24 4.39
C TYR A 77 -1.14 -11.68 2.93
N ASP A 78 -1.69 -10.81 2.07
CA ASP A 78 -1.60 -10.96 0.62
C ASP A 78 -0.28 -10.39 0.10
N GLU A 79 0.63 -11.30 -0.28
CA GLU A 79 1.98 -11.01 -0.76
C GLU A 79 2.00 -10.13 -2.03
N ASN A 80 0.90 -10.05 -2.79
CA ASN A 80 0.82 -9.26 -4.02
C ASN A 80 0.63 -7.76 -3.74
N THR A 81 0.03 -7.38 -2.62
CA THR A 81 -0.33 -5.97 -2.34
C THR A 81 0.88 -5.02 -2.39
N MET A 82 2.04 -5.48 -1.94
CA MET A 82 3.29 -4.71 -2.00
C MET A 82 3.79 -4.50 -3.43
N SER A 83 3.69 -5.52 -4.29
CA SER A 83 4.15 -5.42 -5.68
C SER A 83 3.18 -4.58 -6.51
N GLU A 84 1.87 -4.70 -6.27
CA GLU A 84 0.85 -3.87 -6.91
C GLU A 84 1.03 -2.39 -6.59
N LEU A 85 1.29 -2.03 -5.32
CA LEU A 85 1.59 -0.64 -4.94
C LEU A 85 2.84 -0.12 -5.64
N LYS A 86 3.91 -0.92 -5.72
CA LYS A 86 5.15 -0.56 -6.44
C LYS A 86 4.89 -0.28 -7.92
N VAL A 87 4.03 -1.07 -8.56
CA VAL A 87 3.63 -0.85 -9.96
C VAL A 87 2.87 0.47 -10.12
N SER A 88 1.88 0.75 -9.26
CA SER A 88 1.14 2.01 -9.32
C SER A 88 2.03 3.24 -9.09
N ILE A 89 3.02 3.15 -8.21
CA ILE A 89 4.04 4.20 -8.01
C ILE A 89 4.87 4.39 -9.28
N ALA A 90 5.33 3.31 -9.91
CA ALA A 90 6.13 3.39 -11.14
C ALA A 90 5.33 4.00 -12.30
N ASP A 91 4.05 3.65 -12.44
CA ASP A 91 3.16 4.22 -13.46
C ASP A 91 2.96 5.73 -13.24
N ALA A 92 2.78 6.16 -11.99
CA ALA A 92 2.68 7.56 -11.61
C ALA A 92 3.98 8.33 -11.91
N GLU A 93 5.13 7.77 -11.56
CA GLU A 93 6.45 8.34 -11.85
C GLU A 93 6.66 8.54 -13.37
N ASN A 94 6.28 7.54 -14.17
CA ASN A 94 6.38 7.60 -15.64
C ASN A 94 5.41 8.62 -16.26
N ALA A 95 4.30 8.93 -15.59
CA ALA A 95 3.33 9.93 -16.04
C ALA A 95 3.77 11.38 -15.76
N LYS A 96 4.78 11.60 -14.90
CA LYS A 96 5.26 12.95 -14.60
C LYS A 96 5.77 13.65 -15.85
N ARG A 97 5.26 14.86 -16.08
CA ARG A 97 5.73 15.70 -17.19
C ARG A 97 7.01 16.41 -16.76
N THR A 98 8.02 16.35 -17.61
CA THR A 98 9.31 17.00 -17.37
C THR A 98 9.31 18.45 -17.83
N VAL A 99 10.05 19.29 -17.11
CA VAL A 99 10.29 20.69 -17.50
C VAL A 99 11.48 20.70 -18.48
N PRO A 100 11.32 21.19 -19.72
CA PRO A 100 12.44 21.32 -20.64
C PRO A 100 13.37 22.46 -20.22
N GLU A 101 14.63 22.43 -20.66
CA GLU A 101 15.51 23.59 -20.50
C GLU A 101 14.95 24.83 -21.20
N LEU A 102 15.13 26.02 -20.60
CA LEU A 102 14.63 27.28 -21.14
C LEU A 102 15.29 27.59 -22.51
N PRO A 103 14.51 27.65 -23.60
CA PRO A 103 15.06 27.95 -24.92
C PRO A 103 15.56 29.41 -25.03
N SER A 104 16.54 29.65 -25.90
CA SER A 104 17.08 31.00 -26.11
C SER A 104 16.22 31.87 -27.05
N LYS A 105 15.51 31.26 -28.00
CA LYS A 105 14.66 31.96 -28.99
C LYS A 105 13.24 32.13 -28.47
N THR A 106 12.69 33.34 -28.60
CA THR A 106 11.32 33.68 -28.17
C THR A 106 10.25 32.73 -28.73
N SER A 107 10.34 32.35 -30.01
CA SER A 107 9.38 31.42 -30.65
C SER A 107 9.37 30.05 -29.99
N ASP A 108 10.55 29.59 -29.56
CA ASP A 108 10.75 28.26 -29.01
C ASP A 108 10.29 28.25 -27.55
N ILE A 109 10.52 29.35 -26.81
CA ILE A 109 9.96 29.59 -25.47
C ILE A 109 8.43 29.54 -25.51
N ILE A 110 7.80 30.23 -26.47
CA ILE A 110 6.33 30.23 -26.63
C ILE A 110 5.81 28.80 -26.91
N SER A 111 6.53 28.04 -27.74
CA SER A 111 6.16 26.66 -28.09
C SER A 111 6.27 25.71 -26.89
N ALA A 112 7.38 25.78 -26.15
CA ALA A 112 7.57 25.01 -24.92
C ALA A 112 6.54 25.40 -23.84
N THR A 113 6.25 26.69 -23.68
CA THR A 113 5.20 27.18 -22.76
C THR A 113 3.83 26.61 -23.09
N LYS A 114 3.50 26.47 -24.38
CA LYS A 114 2.23 25.87 -24.81
C LYS A 114 2.13 24.40 -24.40
N MET A 115 3.20 23.62 -24.56
CA MET A 115 3.25 22.22 -24.12
C MET A 115 3.11 22.10 -22.60
N LEU A 116 3.78 22.96 -21.84
CA LEU A 116 3.67 22.99 -20.38
C LEU A 116 2.25 23.29 -19.90
N LYS A 117 1.51 24.15 -20.62
CA LYS A 117 0.12 24.53 -20.32
C LYS A 117 -0.92 23.51 -20.77
N GLU A 118 -0.53 22.44 -21.47
CA GLU A 118 -1.48 21.36 -21.77
C GLU A 118 -2.03 20.80 -20.45
N PRO A 119 -3.34 20.51 -20.36
CA PRO A 119 -3.93 19.96 -19.15
C PRO A 119 -3.15 18.75 -18.65
N ILE A 120 -2.99 18.67 -17.33
CA ILE A 120 -2.40 17.54 -16.62
C ILE A 120 -3.43 17.09 -15.63
N ASP A 121 -3.64 15.78 -15.60
CA ASP A 121 -4.52 15.16 -14.65
C ASP A 121 -3.82 13.92 -14.08
N TYR A 122 -3.48 14.00 -12.79
CA TYR A 122 -2.89 12.90 -12.04
C TYR A 122 -3.91 12.20 -11.15
N SER A 123 -5.20 12.58 -11.21
CA SER A 123 -6.23 12.03 -10.33
C SER A 123 -6.30 10.50 -10.40
N SER A 124 -6.29 9.92 -11.60
CA SER A 124 -6.33 8.45 -11.76
C SER A 124 -5.12 7.74 -11.15
N PHE A 125 -3.93 8.34 -11.22
CA PHE A 125 -2.72 7.78 -10.62
C PHE A 125 -2.74 7.90 -9.08
N ILE A 126 -3.20 9.05 -8.58
CA ILE A 126 -3.38 9.29 -7.14
C ILE A 126 -4.39 8.30 -6.56
N ASP A 127 -5.53 8.11 -7.23
CA ASP A 127 -6.58 7.21 -6.78
C ASP A 127 -6.09 5.75 -6.78
N ALA A 128 -5.37 5.33 -7.83
CA ALA A 128 -4.76 4.00 -7.89
C ALA A 128 -3.74 3.78 -6.76
N ILE A 129 -2.85 4.76 -6.49
CA ILE A 129 -1.90 4.66 -5.38
C ILE A 129 -2.64 4.53 -4.05
N LYS A 130 -3.66 5.36 -3.80
CA LYS A 130 -4.43 5.33 -2.54
C LYS A 130 -5.19 4.02 -2.34
N GLU A 131 -5.77 3.47 -3.41
CA GLU A 131 -6.43 2.17 -3.38
C GLU A 131 -5.43 1.07 -2.99
N LYS A 132 -4.28 1.00 -3.69
CA LYS A 132 -3.24 -0.01 -3.42
C LYS A 132 -2.56 0.18 -2.07
N GLN A 133 -2.40 1.42 -1.63
CA GLN A 133 -1.94 1.76 -0.29
C GLN A 133 -2.89 1.18 0.76
N SER A 134 -4.19 1.45 0.65
CA SER A 134 -5.21 0.95 1.58
C SER A 134 -5.26 -0.58 1.59
N ALA A 135 -5.11 -1.22 0.43
CA ALA A 135 -5.04 -2.68 0.32
C ALA A 135 -3.81 -3.25 1.06
N LEU A 136 -2.64 -2.63 0.90
CA LEU A 136 -1.42 -3.03 1.60
C LEU A 136 -1.55 -2.81 3.12
N GLU A 137 -2.07 -1.66 3.56
CA GLU A 137 -2.32 -1.35 4.97
C GLU A 137 -3.21 -2.41 5.62
N ASN A 138 -4.34 -2.73 4.97
CA ASN A 138 -5.26 -3.77 5.44
C ASN A 138 -4.58 -5.13 5.51
N SER A 139 -3.79 -5.49 4.49
CA SER A 139 -3.06 -6.76 4.41
C SER A 139 -2.00 -6.90 5.52
N ILE A 140 -1.30 -5.82 5.86
CA ILE A 140 -0.34 -5.77 6.99
C ILE A 140 -1.07 -5.94 8.32
N LEU A 141 -2.21 -5.24 8.50
CA LEU A 141 -3.03 -5.36 9.71
C LEU A 141 -3.55 -6.79 9.88
N GLN A 142 -4.03 -7.40 8.80
CA GLN A 142 -4.47 -8.79 8.77
C GLN A 142 -3.36 -9.74 9.23
N MET A 143 -2.16 -9.64 8.65
CA MET A 143 -1.01 -10.46 9.05
C MET A 143 -0.68 -10.30 10.54
N ARG A 144 -0.76 -9.07 11.06
CA ARG A 144 -0.52 -8.78 12.48
C ARG A 144 -1.55 -9.45 13.39
N GLN A 145 -2.83 -9.49 13.00
CA GLN A 145 -3.88 -10.17 13.78
C GLN A 145 -3.64 -11.68 13.89
N ILE A 146 -3.09 -12.30 12.85
CA ILE A 146 -2.87 -13.75 12.78
C ILE A 146 -1.44 -14.17 13.14
N THR A 147 -0.59 -13.24 13.57
CA THR A 147 0.77 -13.51 14.06
C THR A 147 0.79 -13.43 15.57
N ALA A 148 0.86 -14.60 16.20
CA ALA A 148 0.82 -14.82 17.64
C ALA A 148 -0.33 -14.09 18.36
N PRO A 149 -1.60 -14.22 17.90
CA PRO A 149 -2.73 -13.62 18.59
C PRO A 149 -2.86 -14.11 20.04
N THR A 150 -3.52 -13.30 20.85
CA THR A 150 -3.87 -13.73 22.22
C THR A 150 -5.00 -14.75 22.21
N GLU A 151 -5.04 -15.62 23.22
CA GLU A 151 -6.15 -16.57 23.43
C GLU A 151 -7.52 -15.86 23.43
N SER A 152 -7.62 -14.73 24.14
CA SER A 152 -8.86 -13.96 24.24
C SER A 152 -9.34 -13.43 22.89
N PHE A 153 -8.42 -13.00 22.02
CA PHE A 153 -8.76 -12.58 20.67
C PHE A 153 -9.34 -13.74 19.87
N VAL A 154 -8.68 -14.91 19.89
CA VAL A 154 -9.15 -16.09 19.15
C VAL A 154 -10.54 -16.51 19.63
N ILE A 155 -10.75 -16.64 20.94
CA ILE A 155 -12.05 -16.99 21.54
C ILE A 155 -13.13 -16.02 21.07
N GLN A 156 -12.90 -14.71 21.17
CA GLN A 156 -13.88 -13.70 20.77
C GLN A 156 -14.21 -13.77 19.27
N ARG A 157 -13.21 -13.99 18.42
CA ARG A 157 -13.41 -14.05 16.96
C ARG A 157 -14.18 -15.28 16.51
N ILE A 158 -13.94 -16.44 17.13
CA ILE A 158 -14.54 -17.70 16.69
C ILE A 158 -15.86 -18.03 17.38
N ALA A 159 -16.17 -17.43 18.53
CA ALA A 159 -17.38 -17.75 19.30
C ALA A 159 -18.68 -17.58 18.51
N ASP A 160 -18.72 -16.60 17.60
CA ASP A 160 -19.90 -16.28 16.78
C ASP A 160 -19.84 -16.87 15.36
N VAL A 161 -18.87 -17.75 15.08
CA VAL A 161 -18.79 -18.42 13.77
C VAL A 161 -19.96 -19.40 13.63
N GLU A 162 -20.77 -19.22 12.59
CA GLU A 162 -21.84 -20.16 12.27
C GLU A 162 -21.29 -21.58 12.07
N GLY A 163 -21.76 -22.51 12.90
CA GLY A 163 -21.28 -23.89 12.94
C GLY A 163 -20.46 -24.23 14.19
N ILE A 164 -20.04 -23.23 14.97
CA ILE A 164 -19.45 -23.39 16.31
C ILE A 164 -20.54 -23.24 17.37
N SER A 165 -20.58 -24.17 18.32
CA SER A 165 -21.58 -24.21 19.41
C SER A 165 -20.99 -24.00 20.80
N GLY A 166 -19.66 -23.99 20.92
CA GLY A 166 -18.95 -23.81 22.17
C GLY A 166 -17.44 -23.74 21.96
N VAL A 167 -16.74 -23.11 22.89
CA VAL A 167 -15.28 -22.94 22.89
C VAL A 167 -14.74 -23.17 24.29
N GLN A 168 -13.57 -23.77 24.39
CA GLN A 168 -12.85 -23.95 25.65
C GLN A 168 -11.35 -23.88 25.40
N ALA A 169 -10.67 -22.99 26.12
CA ALA A 169 -9.22 -22.91 26.13
C ALA A 169 -8.61 -24.00 26.99
N VAL A 170 -7.47 -24.51 26.53
CA VAL A 170 -6.59 -25.39 27.28
C VAL A 170 -5.91 -24.63 28.42
N THR A 171 -5.75 -25.28 29.57
CA THR A 171 -4.94 -24.78 30.69
C THR A 171 -3.78 -25.75 30.93
N GLU A 172 -2.75 -25.33 31.67
CA GLU A 172 -1.59 -26.19 31.94
C GLU A 172 -1.98 -27.49 32.66
N ASP A 173 -2.99 -27.44 33.53
CA ASP A 173 -3.52 -28.61 34.26
C ASP A 173 -4.44 -29.49 33.39
N HIS A 174 -4.93 -28.97 32.27
CA HIS A 174 -5.92 -29.60 31.39
C HIS A 174 -5.47 -29.58 29.93
N ASP A 175 -4.18 -29.88 29.69
CA ASP A 175 -3.58 -29.94 28.37
C ASP A 175 -3.38 -31.39 27.90
N PRO A 176 -4.18 -31.88 26.92
CA PRO A 176 -4.05 -33.24 26.40
C PRO A 176 -2.66 -33.57 25.83
N ASN A 177 -1.94 -32.57 25.30
CA ASN A 177 -0.61 -32.77 24.71
C ASN A 177 0.52 -32.29 25.61
N GLY A 178 0.20 -31.55 26.67
CA GLY A 178 1.16 -30.96 27.60
C GLY A 178 2.17 -30.03 26.91
N ASN A 179 1.79 -29.32 25.86
CA ASN A 179 2.65 -28.44 25.06
C ASN A 179 2.40 -26.95 25.29
N LEU A 180 1.38 -26.57 26.07
CA LEU A 180 1.09 -25.18 26.38
C LEU A 180 2.32 -24.48 26.99
N ASN A 181 2.71 -23.35 26.41
CA ASN A 181 3.83 -22.51 26.85
C ASN A 181 5.21 -23.20 26.92
N LYS A 182 5.38 -24.37 26.26
CA LYS A 182 6.68 -25.05 26.17
C LYS A 182 7.44 -24.64 24.92
N ALA A 183 8.75 -24.86 24.92
CA ALA A 183 9.59 -24.61 23.73
C ALA A 183 9.11 -25.44 22.54
N GLY A 184 8.79 -24.78 21.42
CA GLY A 184 8.18 -25.41 20.23
C GLY A 184 6.71 -25.80 20.38
N GLY A 185 6.07 -25.43 21.49
CA GLY A 185 4.66 -25.63 21.75
C GLY A 185 3.81 -24.41 21.39
N TYR A 186 2.50 -24.54 21.57
CA TYR A 186 1.56 -23.43 21.38
C TYR A 186 1.53 -22.49 22.59
N THR A 187 1.27 -21.21 22.33
CA THR A 187 1.01 -20.18 23.34
C THR A 187 -0.47 -20.15 23.75
N ALA A 188 -1.36 -20.65 22.89
CA ALA A 188 -2.77 -20.88 23.19
C ALA A 188 -3.30 -22.08 22.40
N CYS A 189 -4.21 -22.83 22.98
CA CYS A 189 -4.90 -23.92 22.32
C CYS A 189 -6.38 -23.87 22.70
N ILE A 190 -7.25 -23.69 21.71
CA ILE A 190 -8.68 -23.48 21.91
C ILE A 190 -9.42 -24.58 21.16
N TYR A 191 -10.05 -25.48 21.90
CA TYR A 191 -10.96 -26.46 21.32
C TYR A 191 -12.34 -25.84 21.14
N PHE A 192 -13.04 -26.26 20.09
CA PHE A 192 -14.40 -25.82 19.83
C PHE A 192 -15.28 -27.00 19.44
N SER A 193 -16.54 -26.96 19.89
CA SER A 193 -17.57 -27.91 19.47
C SER A 193 -18.30 -27.38 18.24
N SER A 194 -18.67 -28.26 17.32
CA SER A 194 -19.47 -27.90 16.15
C SER A 194 -20.93 -28.32 16.32
N SER A 195 -21.85 -27.46 15.89
CA SER A 195 -23.29 -27.78 15.82
C SER A 195 -23.62 -28.83 14.76
N LEU A 196 -22.66 -29.18 13.90
CA LEU A 196 -22.80 -30.21 12.86
C LEU A 196 -22.50 -31.63 13.37
N ILE A 197 -22.02 -31.76 14.62
CA ILE A 197 -21.63 -33.02 15.24
C ILE A 197 -22.57 -33.31 16.41
N ASN A 198 -23.05 -34.55 16.51
CA ASN A 198 -23.82 -35.01 17.66
C ASN A 198 -22.91 -35.12 18.89
N GLN A 199 -22.98 -34.12 19.78
CA GLN A 199 -22.09 -34.01 20.93
C GLN A 199 -22.28 -35.11 21.97
N ASP A 200 -23.43 -35.80 21.97
CA ASP A 200 -23.72 -36.91 22.88
C ASP A 200 -22.97 -38.20 22.49
N GLU A 201 -22.47 -38.28 21.25
CA GLU A 201 -21.71 -39.43 20.74
C GLU A 201 -20.18 -39.23 20.85
N VAL A 202 -19.73 -38.05 21.28
CA VAL A 202 -18.32 -37.72 21.43
C VAL A 202 -17.87 -37.94 22.87
N PHE A 203 -16.90 -38.83 23.07
CA PHE A 203 -16.37 -39.19 24.38
C PHE A 203 -15.57 -38.03 25.01
N GLY A 204 -15.86 -37.71 26.28
CA GLY A 204 -15.21 -36.65 27.04
C GLY A 204 -16.23 -35.85 27.86
N ASN A 205 -15.81 -35.31 29.00
CA ASN A 205 -16.70 -34.58 29.92
C ASN A 205 -16.85 -33.09 29.55
N ASP A 206 -15.85 -32.53 28.85
CA ASP A 206 -15.86 -31.14 28.37
C ASP A 206 -15.29 -31.05 26.94
N ILE A 207 -15.22 -29.83 26.39
CA ILE A 207 -14.81 -29.61 24.99
C ILE A 207 -13.34 -29.98 24.78
N VAL A 208 -12.48 -29.71 25.77
CA VAL A 208 -11.05 -30.05 25.68
C VAL A 208 -10.83 -31.56 25.76
N GLU A 209 -11.52 -32.26 26.66
CA GLU A 209 -11.45 -33.73 26.77
C GLU A 209 -11.98 -34.42 25.51
N LYS A 210 -13.03 -33.87 24.88
CA LYS A 210 -13.54 -34.34 23.59
C LYS A 210 -12.58 -34.06 22.44
N GLY A 211 -11.65 -33.12 22.61
CA GLY A 211 -10.62 -32.79 21.65
C GLY A 211 -11.17 -32.38 20.28
N THR A 212 -10.44 -32.70 19.22
CA THR A 212 -10.85 -32.34 17.85
C THR A 212 -12.08 -33.10 17.37
N ASP A 213 -12.45 -34.21 18.01
CA ASP A 213 -13.59 -35.04 17.58
C ASP A 213 -14.92 -34.29 17.75
N CYS A 214 -15.03 -33.34 18.70
CA CYS A 214 -16.27 -32.55 18.91
C CYS A 214 -16.49 -31.40 17.93
N GLY A 215 -15.48 -31.00 17.15
CA GLY A 215 -15.58 -29.87 16.23
C GLY A 215 -14.25 -29.50 15.63
N GLY A 216 -13.28 -29.15 16.47
CA GLY A 216 -11.94 -28.82 16.02
C GLY A 216 -11.10 -28.13 17.09
N CYS A 217 -9.97 -27.58 16.66
CA CYS A 217 -9.01 -26.93 17.53
C CYS A 217 -8.30 -25.78 16.79
N ILE A 218 -8.04 -24.70 17.50
CA ILE A 218 -7.18 -23.59 17.08
C ILE A 218 -5.92 -23.61 17.94
N GLU A 219 -4.78 -23.89 17.33
CA GLU A 219 -3.47 -23.88 18.00
C GLU A 219 -2.71 -22.62 17.57
N VAL A 220 -2.28 -21.79 18.53
CA VAL A 220 -1.53 -20.55 18.27
C VAL A 220 -0.06 -20.76 18.60
N TYR A 221 0.82 -20.43 17.67
CA TYR A 221 2.26 -20.55 17.82
C TYR A 221 2.95 -19.17 17.91
N PRO A 222 4.14 -19.10 18.54
CA PRO A 222 4.91 -17.86 18.61
C PRO A 222 5.31 -17.32 17.23
N THR A 223 5.55 -18.21 16.26
CA THR A 223 6.00 -17.85 14.91
C THR A 223 5.26 -18.64 13.83
N ILE A 224 5.22 -18.09 12.60
CA ILE A 224 4.66 -18.76 11.42
C ILE A 224 5.38 -20.08 11.15
N GLU A 225 6.72 -20.09 11.26
CA GLU A 225 7.54 -21.28 11.04
C GLU A 225 7.19 -22.43 12.02
N GLU A 226 6.89 -22.11 13.28
CA GLU A 226 6.47 -23.12 14.26
C GLU A 226 5.08 -23.67 13.96
N ALA A 227 4.15 -22.83 13.50
CA ALA A 227 2.85 -23.30 13.01
C ALA A 227 3.04 -24.23 11.80
N GLU A 228 3.87 -23.86 10.81
CA GLU A 228 4.16 -24.69 9.64
C GLU A 228 4.78 -26.04 10.00
N LYS A 229 5.70 -26.06 10.97
CA LYS A 229 6.26 -27.31 11.52
C LYS A 229 5.18 -28.19 12.13
N ARG A 230 4.25 -27.60 12.90
CA ARG A 230 3.11 -28.33 13.45
C ARG A 230 2.21 -28.88 12.36
N ASN A 231 1.85 -28.07 11.38
CA ASN A 231 1.00 -28.50 10.28
C ASN A 231 1.64 -29.64 9.47
N THR A 232 2.94 -29.55 9.22
CA THR A 232 3.73 -30.63 8.59
C THR A 232 3.73 -31.91 9.44
N TYR A 233 3.86 -31.78 10.76
CA TYR A 233 3.77 -32.91 11.68
C TYR A 233 2.39 -33.57 11.63
N LEU A 234 1.31 -32.78 11.57
CA LEU A 234 -0.06 -33.30 11.49
C LEU A 234 -0.30 -34.11 10.21
N SER A 235 0.27 -33.69 9.07
CA SER A 235 0.15 -34.43 7.80
C SER A 235 0.69 -35.86 7.84
N ALA A 236 1.57 -36.19 8.79
CA ALA A 236 2.04 -37.57 8.96
C ALA A 236 0.94 -38.53 9.47
N PHE A 237 -0.19 -37.99 9.93
CA PHE A 237 -1.33 -38.73 10.48
C PHE A 237 -2.57 -38.68 9.58
N ASP A 238 -2.49 -38.04 8.42
CA ASP A 238 -3.60 -37.95 7.48
C ASP A 238 -4.06 -39.36 7.03
N GLY A 239 -5.34 -39.66 7.24
CA GLY A 239 -5.91 -40.97 6.91
C GLY A 239 -5.46 -42.10 7.85
N ALA A 240 -4.78 -41.81 8.96
CA ALA A 240 -4.33 -42.79 9.96
C ALA A 240 -5.45 -43.28 10.90
N GLY A 241 -6.69 -43.34 10.41
CA GLY A 241 -7.85 -43.86 11.14
C GLY A 241 -8.13 -43.10 12.43
N MET A 242 -8.00 -43.76 13.58
CA MET A 242 -8.23 -43.13 14.90
C MET A 242 -7.18 -42.07 15.26
N LEU A 243 -6.02 -42.05 14.60
CA LEU A 243 -4.98 -41.04 14.81
C LEU A 243 -5.17 -39.81 13.89
N ASP A 244 -6.11 -39.88 12.96
CA ASP A 244 -6.43 -38.78 12.05
C ASP A 244 -7.00 -37.60 12.85
N SER A 245 -6.37 -36.46 12.65
CA SER A 245 -6.65 -35.21 13.34
C SER A 245 -7.83 -34.45 12.71
N GLY A 246 -8.32 -34.91 11.56
CA GLY A 246 -9.18 -34.18 10.65
C GLY A 246 -8.38 -33.18 9.81
N SER A 247 -9.06 -32.26 9.11
CA SER A 247 -8.38 -31.27 8.28
C SER A 247 -7.52 -30.34 9.13
N HIS A 248 -6.40 -29.88 8.61
CA HIS A 248 -5.56 -28.88 9.25
C HIS A 248 -5.05 -27.84 8.24
N ASN A 249 -5.07 -26.55 8.60
CA ASN A 249 -4.68 -25.45 7.73
C ASN A 249 -3.90 -24.39 8.50
N ILE A 250 -2.94 -23.74 7.83
CA ILE A 250 -2.17 -22.62 8.38
C ILE A 250 -2.88 -21.30 8.08
N LEU A 251 -2.91 -20.43 9.09
CA LEU A 251 -3.26 -19.02 8.96
C LEU A 251 -2.30 -18.17 9.81
N GLY A 252 -1.25 -17.63 9.19
CA GLY A 252 -0.20 -16.93 9.94
C GLY A 252 0.52 -17.90 10.88
N SER A 253 0.56 -17.59 12.17
CA SER A 253 1.10 -18.51 13.19
C SER A 253 0.02 -19.37 13.86
N ILE A 254 -1.14 -19.51 13.23
CA ILE A 254 -2.27 -20.30 13.73
C ILE A 254 -2.38 -21.59 12.91
N VAL A 255 -2.63 -22.71 13.59
CA VAL A 255 -3.08 -23.96 12.96
C VAL A 255 -4.56 -24.15 13.26
N ILE A 256 -5.39 -24.17 12.22
CA ILE A 256 -6.82 -24.41 12.30
C ILE A 256 -7.08 -25.88 11.98
N ARG A 257 -7.62 -26.63 12.93
CA ARG A 257 -7.98 -28.03 12.79
C ARG A 257 -9.50 -28.18 12.84
N THR A 258 -10.07 -29.01 11.96
CA THR A 258 -11.51 -29.35 12.00
C THR A 258 -11.72 -30.86 11.99
N SER A 259 -12.73 -31.32 12.72
CA SER A 259 -12.97 -32.73 13.05
C SER A 259 -13.02 -33.63 11.82
N ARG A 260 -12.38 -34.80 11.88
CA ARG A 260 -12.49 -35.86 10.87
C ARG A 260 -13.90 -36.42 10.70
N THR A 261 -14.80 -36.15 11.65
CA THR A 261 -16.20 -36.60 11.61
C THR A 261 -17.05 -35.73 10.68
N LEU A 262 -16.59 -34.53 10.36
CA LEU A 262 -17.20 -33.67 9.35
C LEU A 262 -16.85 -34.17 7.94
N THR A 263 -17.76 -33.95 7.01
CA THR A 263 -17.47 -34.13 5.59
C THR A 263 -16.41 -33.13 5.12
N ALA A 264 -15.67 -33.45 4.06
CA ALA A 264 -14.65 -32.55 3.50
C ALA A 264 -15.20 -31.14 3.17
N THR A 265 -16.44 -31.06 2.66
CA THR A 265 -17.11 -29.78 2.40
C THR A 265 -17.33 -28.98 3.69
N GLN A 266 -17.85 -29.62 4.73
CA GLN A 266 -18.07 -28.96 6.03
C GLN A 266 -16.75 -28.51 6.68
N GLN A 267 -15.69 -29.31 6.57
CA GLN A 267 -14.35 -28.94 7.05
C GLN A 267 -13.82 -27.69 6.33
N SER A 268 -13.95 -27.65 4.99
CA SER A 268 -13.54 -26.51 4.18
C SER A 268 -14.34 -25.25 4.50
N GLU A 269 -15.67 -25.35 4.58
CA GLU A 269 -16.55 -24.22 4.89
C GLU A 269 -16.30 -23.67 6.30
N LEU A 270 -16.13 -24.55 7.29
CA LEU A 270 -15.88 -24.13 8.66
C LEU A 270 -14.49 -23.48 8.80
N THR A 271 -13.47 -24.06 8.17
CA THR A 271 -12.13 -23.46 8.11
C THR A 271 -12.18 -22.07 7.49
N GLN A 272 -12.88 -21.92 6.36
CA GLN A 272 -13.03 -20.63 5.69
C GLN A 272 -13.68 -19.58 6.60
N LYS A 273 -14.83 -19.91 7.23
CA LYS A 273 -15.53 -18.99 8.13
C LYS A 273 -14.67 -18.57 9.32
N ILE A 274 -13.90 -19.50 9.89
CA ILE A 274 -12.95 -19.21 10.97
C ILE A 274 -11.86 -18.26 10.49
N SER A 275 -11.24 -18.55 9.34
CA SER A 275 -10.19 -17.71 8.76
C SER A 275 -10.68 -16.31 8.45
N GLU A 276 -11.87 -16.17 7.86
CA GLU A 276 -12.50 -14.87 7.58
C GLU A 276 -12.71 -14.08 8.86
N LYS A 277 -13.19 -14.70 9.95
CA LYS A 277 -13.37 -14.02 11.25
C LYS A 277 -12.07 -13.61 11.92
N LEU A 278 -11.00 -14.37 11.76
CA LEU A 278 -9.67 -14.02 12.28
C LEU A 278 -9.00 -12.91 11.45
N LEU A 279 -9.31 -12.82 10.15
CA LEU A 279 -8.81 -11.78 9.25
C LEU A 279 -9.67 -10.51 9.21
N GLU A 280 -10.91 -10.55 9.70
CA GLU A 280 -11.81 -9.40 9.75
C GLU A 280 -11.18 -8.26 10.58
N LEU A 281 -10.92 -7.12 9.95
CA LEU A 281 -10.38 -5.93 10.60
C LEU A 281 -11.48 -5.24 11.43
N GLN A 282 -11.12 -4.72 12.61
CA GLN A 282 -12.01 -3.98 13.53
C GLN A 282 -11.84 -2.46 13.41
#